data_AF-A0A9D5NVN6-F1
#
_entry.id   AF-A0A9D5NVN6-F1
#
_cell.length_a   1.000
_cell.length_b   1.000
_cell.length_c   1.000
_cell.angle_alpha   90.00
_cell.angle_beta   90.00
_cell.angle_gamma   90.00
#
_symmetry.space_group_name_H-M   'P 1'
#
loop_
_entity.id
_entity.type
_entity.pdbx_description
1 polymer ?
#
loop_
_entity_poly.entity_id
_entity_poly.type
_entity_poly.pdbx_seq_one_letter_code
_entity_poly.pdbx_strand_id
1 'polypeptide(L)'
;MEQTKSASEVLALIERKYFRGAGLDKASRTEGDERRAYRLEQVERLLTKKNAGALWAMYLSDEFWTADEGRNPMYEDDPLMTLAGQQTLTDREMSRLRLIIEIAGLCHDLSLHFTFDLKEAFGIRKNDFWVSNKQLVEWLTTTEYEHVAMHTAYTLKKHAISVYEYGHYLPAQDELAELYSEKHQQRLGYPNNTEIPPRDYANTIIDSLTQIERHWQRGRRLKLRPDLVMLHDEIYGVVPRQFDKGVLQAAQDLYDYMDKELYGRFVTEDFRPWDEQPESFKQFVSEALGRFADKVREVRSKYLGKGWISDGSLAFAYLMEHAQRCGHGWWREEDDAL
;
A
#
# COMPACT_ATOMS: atom_id res chain seq x y z
N MET A 1 -30.91 31.23 9.37
CA MET A 1 -31.36 29.82 9.34
C MET A 1 -31.36 29.39 7.89
N GLU A 2 -30.34 28.63 7.46
CA GLU A 2 -30.45 27.91 6.19
C GLU A 2 -31.57 26.88 6.34
N GLN A 3 -32.47 26.79 5.37
CA GLN A 3 -33.50 25.75 5.33
C GLN A 3 -32.80 24.39 5.29
N THR A 4 -33.09 23.53 6.27
CA THR A 4 -32.70 22.12 6.23
C THR A 4 -33.31 21.51 4.98
N LYS A 5 -32.48 21.16 3.99
CA LYS A 5 -32.94 20.52 2.75
C LYS A 5 -33.49 19.14 3.09
N SER A 6 -34.61 18.78 2.49
CA SER A 6 -35.17 17.42 2.59
C SER A 6 -34.28 16.38 1.89
N ALA A 7 -34.44 15.10 2.23
CA ALA A 7 -33.70 14.00 1.59
C ALA A 7 -33.86 14.02 0.06
N SER A 8 -35.08 14.21 -0.46
CA SER A 8 -35.33 14.32 -1.90
C SER A 8 -34.61 15.51 -2.55
N GLU A 9 -34.53 16.67 -1.87
CA GLU A 9 -33.81 17.84 -2.39
C GLU A 9 -32.30 17.64 -2.43
N VAL A 10 -31.72 17.00 -1.40
CA VAL A 10 -30.30 16.66 -1.37
C VAL A 10 -29.97 15.61 -2.43
N LEU A 11 -30.78 14.56 -2.56
CA LEU A 11 -30.62 13.54 -3.60
C LEU A 11 -30.66 14.16 -5.00
N ALA A 12 -31.66 14.99 -5.29
CA ALA A 12 -31.78 15.66 -6.59
C ALA A 12 -30.59 16.60 -6.87
N LEU A 13 -30.01 17.23 -5.84
CA LEU A 13 -28.82 18.06 -5.96
C LEU A 13 -27.60 17.23 -6.38
N ILE A 14 -27.37 16.09 -5.71
CA ILE A 14 -26.28 15.15 -6.04
C ILE A 14 -26.47 14.60 -7.45
N GLU A 15 -27.67 14.14 -7.80
CA GLU A 15 -27.98 13.63 -9.14
C GLU A 15 -27.69 14.67 -10.23
N ARG A 16 -28.13 15.91 -10.03
CA ARG A 16 -27.89 17.02 -10.97
C ARG A 16 -26.42 17.40 -11.08
N LYS A 17 -25.69 17.38 -9.96
CA LYS A 17 -24.28 17.75 -9.91
C LYS A 17 -23.44 16.66 -10.58
N TYR A 18 -23.51 15.42 -10.09
CA TYR A 18 -22.57 14.36 -10.45
C TYR A 18 -23.05 13.45 -11.58
N PHE A 19 -24.36 13.28 -11.78
CA PHE A 19 -24.94 12.23 -12.63
C PHE A 19 -25.89 12.73 -13.71
N ARG A 20 -25.81 14.01 -14.08
CA ARG A 20 -26.65 14.59 -15.12
C ARG A 20 -26.50 13.84 -16.44
N GLY A 21 -27.59 13.23 -16.90
CA GLY A 21 -27.62 12.45 -18.14
C GLY A 21 -26.98 11.07 -18.05
N ALA A 22 -26.59 10.60 -16.85
CA ALA A 22 -25.92 9.32 -16.67
C ALA A 22 -26.90 8.11 -16.69
N GLY A 23 -28.22 8.32 -16.68
CA GLY A 23 -29.17 7.21 -16.75
C GLY A 23 -29.40 6.45 -15.43
N LEU A 24 -29.14 7.08 -14.28
CA LEU A 24 -29.31 6.52 -12.93
C LEU A 24 -30.64 5.79 -12.72
N ASP A 25 -31.74 6.32 -13.28
CA ASP A 25 -33.07 5.75 -13.14
C ASP A 25 -33.21 4.33 -13.69
N LYS A 26 -32.53 4.04 -14.80
CA LYS A 26 -32.52 2.71 -15.41
C LYS A 26 -31.53 1.83 -14.65
N ALA A 27 -30.34 2.36 -14.37
CA ALA A 27 -29.27 1.62 -13.71
C ALA A 27 -29.61 1.19 -12.28
N SER A 28 -30.38 1.98 -11.52
CA SER A 28 -30.76 1.65 -10.14
C SER A 28 -31.61 0.38 -10.01
N ARG A 29 -32.19 -0.09 -11.11
CA ARG A 29 -33.01 -1.31 -11.21
C ARG A 29 -32.24 -2.51 -11.76
N THR A 30 -30.96 -2.33 -12.10
CA THR A 30 -30.09 -3.41 -12.55
C THR A 30 -29.39 -4.06 -11.36
N GLU A 31 -28.97 -5.31 -11.55
CA GLU A 31 -28.27 -6.12 -10.55
C GLU A 31 -27.07 -6.83 -11.17
N GLY A 32 -26.24 -7.46 -10.33
CA GLY A 32 -25.12 -8.27 -10.79
C GLY A 32 -24.08 -7.51 -11.63
N ASP A 33 -23.65 -8.12 -12.71
CA ASP A 33 -22.56 -7.61 -13.56
C ASP A 33 -22.96 -6.33 -14.33
N GLU A 34 -24.24 -6.18 -14.70
CA GLU A 34 -24.72 -4.96 -15.35
C GLU A 34 -24.64 -3.74 -14.41
N ARG A 35 -25.06 -3.92 -13.14
CA ARG A 35 -24.92 -2.87 -12.12
C ARG A 35 -23.45 -2.56 -11.87
N ARG A 36 -22.60 -3.58 -11.78
CA ARG A 36 -21.16 -3.42 -11.58
C ARG A 36 -20.52 -2.61 -12.72
N ALA A 37 -20.80 -2.96 -13.97
CA ALA A 37 -20.28 -2.25 -15.14
C ALA A 37 -20.71 -0.77 -15.14
N TYR A 38 -21.99 -0.49 -14.85
CA TYR A 38 -22.46 0.89 -14.71
C TYR A 38 -21.72 1.66 -13.61
N ARG A 39 -21.52 1.04 -12.43
CA ARG A 39 -20.78 1.66 -11.33
C ARG A 39 -19.35 2.01 -11.77
N LEU A 40 -18.65 1.07 -12.39
CA LEU A 40 -17.28 1.27 -12.87
C LEU A 40 -17.20 2.38 -13.93
N GLU A 41 -18.14 2.43 -14.87
CA GLU A 41 -18.22 3.51 -15.86
C GLU A 41 -18.37 4.89 -15.19
N GLN A 42 -19.22 4.99 -14.17
CA GLN A 42 -19.41 6.25 -13.46
C GLN A 42 -18.20 6.63 -12.61
N VAL A 43 -17.56 5.67 -11.94
CA VAL A 43 -16.35 5.91 -11.15
C VAL A 43 -15.20 6.35 -12.05
N GLU A 44 -14.96 5.65 -13.17
CA GLU A 44 -13.95 6.01 -14.17
C GLU A 44 -14.13 7.46 -14.65
N ARG A 45 -15.36 7.83 -14.99
CA ARG A 45 -15.72 9.20 -15.38
C ARG A 45 -15.43 10.22 -14.28
N LEU A 46 -15.71 9.88 -13.01
CA LEU A 46 -15.51 10.77 -11.87
C LEU A 46 -14.04 10.90 -11.46
N LEU A 47 -13.22 9.85 -11.67
CA LEU A 47 -11.77 9.87 -11.49
C LEU A 47 -11.07 10.67 -12.61
N THR A 48 -11.67 10.77 -13.80
CA THR A 48 -11.11 11.58 -14.90
C THR A 48 -11.40 13.08 -14.76
N LYS A 49 -12.51 13.45 -14.11
CA LYS A 49 -12.94 14.85 -14.00
C LYS A 49 -12.32 15.53 -12.77
N LYS A 50 -11.70 16.69 -12.99
CA LYS A 50 -11.18 17.57 -11.93
C LYS A 50 -12.04 18.83 -11.76
N ASN A 51 -12.16 19.32 -10.53
CA ASN A 51 -12.70 20.64 -10.19
C ASN A 51 -11.80 21.25 -9.10
N ALA A 52 -11.36 22.50 -9.30
CA ALA A 52 -10.47 23.20 -8.35
C ALA A 52 -9.23 22.39 -7.88
N GLY A 53 -8.70 21.51 -8.75
CA GLY A 53 -7.55 20.65 -8.44
C GLY A 53 -7.87 19.30 -7.80
N ALA A 54 -9.11 19.07 -7.34
CA ALA A 54 -9.57 17.81 -6.76
C ALA A 54 -10.40 16.98 -7.75
N LEU A 55 -10.43 15.66 -7.55
CA LEU A 55 -11.26 14.77 -8.35
C LEU A 55 -12.74 14.93 -8.00
N TRP A 56 -13.61 14.81 -9.00
CA TRP A 56 -15.05 14.72 -8.78
C TRP A 56 -15.44 13.48 -7.95
N ALA A 57 -14.65 12.41 -8.04
CA ALA A 57 -14.80 11.23 -7.19
C ALA A 57 -14.67 11.58 -5.69
N MET A 58 -13.69 12.39 -5.32
CA MET A 58 -13.50 12.84 -3.94
C MET A 58 -14.66 13.73 -3.49
N TYR A 59 -15.07 14.69 -4.32
CA TYR A 59 -16.22 15.53 -3.98
C TYR A 59 -17.52 14.75 -3.80
N LEU A 60 -17.75 13.69 -4.59
CA LEU A 60 -18.91 12.82 -4.38
C LEU A 60 -18.82 12.06 -3.05
N SER A 61 -17.63 11.57 -2.69
CA SER A 61 -17.38 10.96 -1.38
C SER A 61 -17.69 11.92 -0.23
N ASP A 62 -17.24 13.17 -0.34
CA ASP A 62 -17.41 14.20 0.70
C ASP A 62 -18.88 14.61 0.92
N GLU A 63 -19.79 14.28 0.00
CA GLU A 63 -21.22 14.45 0.24
C GLU A 63 -21.74 13.49 1.33
N PHE A 64 -21.01 12.42 1.66
CA PHE A 64 -21.46 11.37 2.58
C PHE A 64 -20.52 11.15 3.76
N TRP A 65 -19.20 11.15 3.55
CA TRP A 65 -18.23 10.68 4.56
C TRP A 65 -17.05 11.63 4.75
N THR A 66 -16.48 11.60 5.96
CA THR A 66 -15.14 12.13 6.24
C THR A 66 -14.09 11.32 5.49
N ALA A 67 -12.89 11.89 5.31
CA ALA A 67 -11.79 11.27 4.58
C ALA A 67 -11.03 10.18 5.38
N ASP A 68 -11.77 9.30 6.05
CA ASP A 68 -11.24 8.21 6.88
C ASP A 68 -11.67 6.84 6.34
N GLU A 69 -10.83 5.82 6.50
CA GLU A 69 -11.10 4.45 5.99
C GLU A 69 -12.40 3.84 6.52
N GLY A 70 -12.83 4.24 7.71
CA GLY A 70 -14.09 3.80 8.32
C GLY A 70 -15.35 4.38 7.68
N ARG A 71 -15.23 5.32 6.74
CA ARG A 71 -16.35 6.06 6.11
C ARG A 71 -17.31 6.60 7.18
N ASN A 72 -16.77 7.40 8.10
CA ASN A 72 -17.61 8.05 9.11
C ASN A 72 -18.48 9.12 8.42
N PRO A 73 -19.79 9.21 8.70
CA PRO A 73 -20.63 10.24 8.08
C PRO A 73 -20.08 11.65 8.31
N MET A 74 -20.04 12.47 7.27
CA MET A 74 -19.54 13.86 7.33
C MET A 74 -20.40 14.73 8.26
N TYR A 75 -21.71 14.47 8.26
CA TYR A 75 -22.70 15.17 9.06
C TYR A 75 -23.62 14.16 9.74
N GLU A 76 -23.74 14.24 11.07
CA GLU A 76 -24.61 13.34 11.86
C GLU A 76 -26.09 13.45 11.43
N ASP A 77 -26.50 14.64 10.96
CA ASP A 77 -27.87 14.94 10.55
C ASP A 77 -28.10 14.92 9.02
N ASP A 78 -27.20 14.29 8.24
CA ASP A 78 -27.42 14.18 6.79
C ASP A 78 -28.72 13.39 6.51
N PRO A 79 -29.72 14.00 5.85
CA PRO A 79 -30.99 13.33 5.57
C PRO A 79 -30.86 12.13 4.62
N LEU A 80 -29.75 11.98 3.88
CA LEU A 80 -29.47 10.80 3.07
C LEU A 80 -28.81 9.66 3.85
N MET A 81 -28.22 9.94 5.01
CA MET A 81 -27.47 8.96 5.82
C MET A 81 -28.21 8.56 7.11
N THR A 82 -29.24 9.31 7.50
CA THR A 82 -30.10 8.98 8.65
C THR A 82 -31.32 8.14 8.25
N LEU A 83 -31.71 7.19 9.09
CA LEU A 83 -32.90 6.35 8.86
C LEU A 83 -34.17 7.20 8.69
N ALA A 84 -34.35 8.22 9.54
CA ALA A 84 -35.50 9.11 9.50
C ALA A 84 -35.58 9.90 8.19
N GLY A 85 -34.45 10.39 7.68
CA GLY A 85 -34.40 11.07 6.39
C GLY A 85 -34.67 10.11 5.22
N GLN A 86 -34.05 8.93 5.21
CA GLN A 86 -34.24 7.92 4.17
C GLN A 86 -35.69 7.42 4.08
N GLN A 87 -36.42 7.33 5.19
CA GLN A 87 -37.84 6.93 5.23
C GLN A 87 -38.77 7.93 4.52
N THR A 88 -38.30 9.15 4.24
CA THR A 88 -39.08 10.14 3.47
C THR A 88 -38.98 9.94 1.95
N LEU A 89 -38.05 9.10 1.49
CA LEU A 89 -37.82 8.83 0.07
C LEU A 89 -38.81 7.80 -0.47
N THR A 90 -39.22 7.96 -1.72
CA THR A 90 -39.93 6.91 -2.47
C THR A 90 -39.02 5.73 -2.78
N ASP A 91 -39.58 4.55 -3.05
CA ASP A 91 -38.79 3.35 -3.41
C ASP A 91 -37.83 3.59 -4.60
N ARG A 92 -38.26 4.41 -5.56
CA ARG A 92 -37.44 4.79 -6.72
C ARG A 92 -36.27 5.67 -6.33
N GLU A 93 -36.51 6.68 -5.48
CA GLU A 93 -35.45 7.52 -4.92
C GLU A 93 -34.49 6.72 -4.07
N MET A 94 -35.00 5.83 -3.21
CA MET A 94 -34.18 4.97 -2.38
C MET A 94 -33.29 4.04 -3.22
N SER A 95 -33.82 3.48 -4.30
CA SER A 95 -33.03 2.65 -5.22
C SER A 95 -31.90 3.44 -5.88
N ARG A 96 -32.14 4.71 -6.25
CA ARG A 96 -31.10 5.59 -6.79
C ARG A 96 -30.07 5.98 -5.73
N LEU A 97 -30.50 6.31 -4.51
CA LEU A 97 -29.61 6.64 -3.42
C LEU A 97 -28.66 5.47 -3.12
N ARG A 98 -29.15 4.22 -3.06
CA ARG A 98 -28.29 3.04 -2.86
C ARG A 98 -27.20 2.93 -3.93
N LEU A 99 -27.58 3.08 -5.21
CA LEU A 99 -26.60 3.05 -6.30
C LEU A 99 -25.58 4.19 -6.20
N ILE A 100 -26.02 5.40 -5.82
CA ILE A 100 -25.13 6.54 -5.62
C ILE A 100 -24.15 6.28 -4.46
N ILE A 101 -24.62 5.73 -3.34
CA ILE A 101 -23.78 5.38 -2.18
C ILE A 101 -22.74 4.32 -2.58
N GLU A 102 -23.11 3.31 -3.38
CA GLU A 102 -22.15 2.32 -3.88
C GLU A 102 -21.06 2.96 -4.76
N ILE A 103 -21.45 3.88 -5.65
CA ILE A 103 -20.51 4.61 -6.52
C ILE A 103 -19.62 5.53 -5.67
N ALA A 104 -20.21 6.26 -4.72
CA ALA A 104 -19.51 7.16 -3.81
C ALA A 104 -18.52 6.39 -2.94
N GLY A 105 -18.89 5.21 -2.44
CA GLY A 105 -18.03 4.37 -1.63
C GLY A 105 -16.79 3.90 -2.39
N LEU A 106 -16.96 3.44 -3.63
CA LEU A 106 -15.81 3.07 -4.45
C LEU A 106 -14.96 4.30 -4.84
N CYS A 107 -15.59 5.46 -5.09
CA CYS A 107 -14.87 6.72 -5.29
C CYS A 107 -14.03 7.11 -4.06
N HIS A 108 -14.58 6.93 -2.86
CA HIS A 108 -13.91 7.19 -1.59
C HIS A 108 -12.65 6.34 -1.46
N ASP A 109 -12.79 5.02 -1.56
CA ASP A 109 -11.66 4.11 -1.39
C ASP A 109 -10.57 4.34 -2.44
N LEU A 110 -10.94 4.58 -3.70
CA LEU A 110 -9.97 4.83 -4.77
C LEU A 110 -9.28 6.19 -4.67
N SER A 111 -10.00 7.24 -4.24
CA SER A 111 -9.43 8.59 -4.13
C SER A 111 -8.51 8.73 -2.93
N LEU A 112 -8.78 7.98 -1.85
CA LEU A 112 -7.99 7.97 -0.62
C LEU A 112 -7.02 6.77 -0.55
N HIS A 113 -7.10 5.88 -1.52
CA HIS A 113 -6.25 4.70 -1.69
C HIS A 113 -6.35 3.75 -0.49
N PHE A 114 -7.59 3.47 -0.08
CA PHE A 114 -7.92 2.42 0.88
C PHE A 114 -8.17 1.10 0.17
N THR A 115 -8.07 0.00 0.92
CA THR A 115 -8.46 -1.31 0.43
C THR A 115 -9.98 -1.44 0.41
N PHE A 116 -10.52 -2.30 -0.46
CA PHE A 116 -11.96 -2.46 -0.66
C PHE A 116 -12.33 -3.86 -1.15
N ASP A 117 -13.60 -4.22 -1.13
CA ASP A 117 -14.05 -5.55 -1.58
C ASP A 117 -13.90 -5.71 -3.11
N LEU A 118 -12.89 -6.46 -3.53
CA LEU A 118 -12.61 -6.76 -4.94
C LEU A 118 -13.70 -7.61 -5.62
N LYS A 119 -14.44 -8.41 -4.86
CA LYS A 119 -15.55 -9.21 -5.37
C LYS A 119 -16.73 -8.30 -5.67
N GLU A 120 -17.02 -7.36 -4.78
CA GLU A 120 -18.08 -6.38 -5.02
C GLU A 120 -17.71 -5.44 -6.18
N ALA A 121 -16.51 -4.87 -6.13
CA ALA A 121 -16.05 -3.86 -7.08
C ALA A 121 -15.83 -4.44 -8.48
N PHE A 122 -15.17 -5.61 -8.60
CA PHE A 122 -14.67 -6.15 -9.87
C PHE A 122 -15.15 -7.57 -10.17
N GLY A 123 -15.78 -8.27 -9.22
CA GLY A 123 -16.14 -9.69 -9.36
C GLY A 123 -14.98 -10.65 -9.10
N ILE A 124 -13.87 -10.17 -8.55
CA ILE A 124 -12.67 -10.97 -8.25
C ILE A 124 -12.87 -11.70 -6.94
N ARG A 125 -12.71 -13.02 -6.93
CA ARG A 125 -13.08 -13.84 -5.76
C ARG A 125 -12.12 -13.71 -4.58
N LYS A 126 -10.82 -13.55 -4.86
CA LYS A 126 -9.78 -13.42 -3.83
C LYS A 126 -9.69 -11.96 -3.44
N ASN A 127 -10.05 -11.62 -2.20
CA ASN A 127 -9.99 -10.26 -1.69
C ASN A 127 -8.59 -9.95 -1.13
N ASP A 128 -7.59 -9.93 -2.01
CA ASP A 128 -6.17 -9.76 -1.67
C ASP A 128 -5.53 -8.77 -2.65
N PHE A 129 -4.99 -7.67 -2.13
CA PHE A 129 -4.34 -6.60 -2.88
C PHE A 129 -2.86 -6.92 -3.11
N TRP A 130 -2.59 -8.07 -3.75
CA TRP A 130 -1.25 -8.54 -4.04
C TRP A 130 -1.09 -8.99 -5.49
N VAL A 131 0.12 -8.92 -6.03
CA VAL A 131 0.43 -9.40 -7.39
C VAL A 131 0.32 -10.92 -7.54
N SER A 132 0.27 -11.68 -6.44
CA SER A 132 -0.05 -13.11 -6.48
C SER A 132 -1.53 -13.36 -6.85
N ASN A 133 -2.40 -12.36 -6.72
CA ASN A 133 -3.79 -12.41 -7.14
C ASN A 133 -3.90 -12.24 -8.67
N LYS A 134 -3.78 -13.35 -9.40
CA LYS A 134 -3.77 -13.34 -10.88
C LYS A 134 -5.02 -12.71 -11.50
N GLN A 135 -6.20 -12.87 -10.89
CA GLN A 135 -7.44 -12.28 -11.39
C GLN A 135 -7.41 -10.75 -11.31
N LEU A 136 -6.86 -10.20 -10.22
CA LEU A 136 -6.67 -8.77 -10.04
C LEU A 136 -5.65 -8.21 -11.03
N VAL A 137 -4.50 -8.87 -11.17
CA VAL A 137 -3.46 -8.45 -12.13
C VAL A 137 -4.00 -8.47 -13.56
N GLU A 138 -4.72 -9.51 -13.96
CA GLU A 138 -5.36 -9.58 -15.27
C GLU A 138 -6.37 -8.45 -15.46
N TRP A 139 -7.23 -8.18 -14.47
CA TRP A 139 -8.20 -7.10 -14.53
C TRP A 139 -7.52 -5.73 -14.69
N LEU A 140 -6.52 -5.42 -13.86
CA LEU A 140 -5.80 -4.13 -13.89
C LEU A 140 -5.08 -3.87 -15.22
N THR A 141 -4.64 -4.92 -15.91
CA THR A 141 -3.86 -4.81 -17.15
C THR A 141 -4.73 -4.83 -18.42
N THR A 142 -5.97 -5.30 -18.33
CA THR A 142 -6.85 -5.51 -19.49
C THR A 142 -8.12 -4.66 -19.49
N THR A 143 -8.54 -4.14 -18.34
CA THR A 143 -9.77 -3.36 -18.21
C THR A 143 -9.78 -2.10 -19.09
N GLU A 144 -10.99 -1.69 -19.47
CA GLU A 144 -11.25 -0.40 -20.14
C GLU A 144 -11.31 0.78 -19.15
N TYR A 145 -11.50 0.50 -17.85
CA TYR A 145 -11.56 1.51 -16.79
C TYR A 145 -10.15 1.84 -16.29
N GLU A 146 -9.37 2.54 -17.11
CA GLU A 146 -7.93 2.70 -16.88
C GLU A 146 -7.60 3.56 -15.66
N HIS A 147 -8.40 4.59 -15.33
CA HIS A 147 -8.18 5.39 -14.11
C HIS A 147 -8.53 4.58 -12.86
N VAL A 148 -9.60 3.77 -12.90
CA VAL A 148 -9.88 2.82 -11.81
C VAL A 148 -8.71 1.86 -11.62
N ALA A 149 -8.14 1.32 -12.71
CA ALA A 149 -6.97 0.45 -12.64
C ALA A 149 -5.74 1.16 -12.06
N MET A 150 -5.48 2.40 -12.47
CA MET A 150 -4.38 3.23 -11.98
C MET A 150 -4.47 3.48 -10.47
N HIS A 151 -5.64 3.91 -9.99
CA HIS A 151 -5.89 4.15 -8.57
C HIS A 151 -5.80 2.85 -7.75
N THR A 152 -6.37 1.76 -8.28
CA THR A 152 -6.29 0.45 -7.63
C THR A 152 -4.83 -0.03 -7.55
N ALA A 153 -4.04 0.09 -8.63
CA ALA A 153 -2.62 -0.26 -8.62
C ALA A 153 -1.85 0.56 -7.57
N TYR A 154 -2.19 1.84 -7.39
CA TYR A 154 -1.60 2.62 -6.30
C TYR A 154 -2.02 2.14 -4.91
N THR A 155 -3.26 1.69 -4.72
CA THR A 155 -3.66 0.99 -3.48
C THR A 155 -2.80 -0.27 -3.26
N LEU A 156 -2.54 -1.08 -4.30
CA LEU A 156 -1.62 -2.24 -4.19
C LEU A 156 -0.22 -1.78 -3.74
N LYS A 157 0.33 -0.71 -4.36
CA LYS A 157 1.63 -0.13 -3.97
C LYS A 157 1.64 0.28 -2.49
N LYS A 158 0.64 1.04 -2.04
CA LYS A 158 0.54 1.54 -0.66
C LYS A 158 0.40 0.38 0.34
N HIS A 159 -0.43 -0.61 0.01
CA HIS A 159 -0.59 -1.82 0.81
C HIS A 159 0.74 -2.58 0.93
N ALA A 160 1.46 -2.76 -0.17
CA ALA A 160 2.76 -3.43 -0.17
C ALA A 160 3.83 -2.68 0.63
N ILE A 161 3.91 -1.35 0.52
CA ILE A 161 4.80 -0.53 1.34
C ILE A 161 4.52 -0.79 2.83
N SER A 162 3.26 -0.76 3.25
CA SER A 162 2.87 -1.01 4.65
C SER A 162 3.20 -2.43 5.12
N VAL A 163 2.98 -3.45 4.26
CA VAL A 163 3.37 -4.84 4.57
C VAL A 163 4.87 -4.97 4.73
N TYR A 164 5.66 -4.37 3.83
CA TYR A 164 7.12 -4.42 3.91
C TYR A 164 7.70 -3.59 5.05
N GLU A 165 7.05 -2.49 5.41
CA GLU A 165 7.39 -1.71 6.60
C GLU A 165 7.18 -2.55 7.88
N TYR A 166 6.02 -3.20 8.01
CA TYR A 166 5.72 -4.07 9.14
C TYR A 166 6.65 -5.30 9.19
N GLY A 167 6.94 -5.89 8.03
CA GLY A 167 7.93 -6.96 7.88
C GLY A 167 9.38 -6.47 7.85
N HIS A 168 9.63 -5.18 8.13
CA HIS A 168 10.96 -4.57 8.22
C HIS A 168 11.89 -4.78 7.02
N TYR A 169 11.33 -4.93 5.82
CA TYR A 169 12.06 -5.18 4.59
C TYR A 169 12.36 -3.87 3.84
N LEU A 170 13.27 -3.08 4.41
CA LEU A 170 13.60 -1.72 3.97
C LEU A 170 13.93 -1.59 2.47
N PRO A 171 14.74 -2.49 1.84
CA PRO A 171 15.05 -2.35 0.42
C PRO A 171 13.81 -2.37 -0.48
N ALA A 172 12.81 -3.21 -0.18
CA ALA A 172 11.57 -3.28 -0.95
C ALA A 172 10.63 -2.10 -0.65
N GLN A 173 10.59 -1.65 0.61
CA GLN A 173 9.84 -0.47 1.01
C GLN A 173 10.33 0.77 0.24
N ASP A 174 11.64 1.02 0.22
CA ASP A 174 12.23 2.18 -0.45
C ASP A 174 12.15 2.06 -1.98
N GLU A 175 12.34 0.88 -2.56
CA GLU A 175 12.16 0.66 -4.00
C GLU A 175 10.74 1.06 -4.44
N LEU A 176 9.72 0.71 -3.66
CA LEU A 176 8.35 1.11 -3.95
C LEU A 176 8.10 2.59 -3.63
N ALA A 177 8.62 3.12 -2.52
CA ALA A 177 8.44 4.51 -2.14
C ALA A 177 9.02 5.47 -3.19
N GLU A 178 10.23 5.18 -3.68
CA GLU A 178 10.97 5.96 -4.67
C GLU A 178 10.75 5.47 -6.12
N LEU A 179 9.75 4.59 -6.35
CA LEU A 179 9.52 3.92 -7.63
C LEU A 179 9.55 4.89 -8.82
N TYR A 180 10.41 4.58 -9.80
CA TYR A 180 10.67 5.42 -10.96
C TYR A 180 10.26 4.74 -12.25
N SER A 181 9.54 5.45 -13.12
CA SER A 181 9.22 4.97 -14.46
C SER A 181 10.35 5.33 -15.42
N GLU A 182 11.15 4.34 -15.84
CA GLU A 182 12.19 4.54 -16.85
C GLU A 182 11.60 5.02 -18.19
N LYS A 183 10.46 4.47 -18.60
CA LYS A 183 9.79 4.82 -19.88
C LYS A 183 9.48 6.31 -19.96
N HIS A 184 9.04 6.89 -18.86
CA HIS A 184 8.58 8.29 -18.79
C HIS A 184 9.55 9.22 -18.05
N GLN A 185 10.69 8.70 -17.61
CA GLN A 185 11.73 9.43 -16.90
C GLN A 185 11.20 10.25 -15.70
N GLN A 186 10.26 9.68 -14.93
CA GLN A 186 9.63 10.37 -13.80
C GLN A 186 9.33 9.44 -12.62
N ARG A 187 9.37 9.98 -11.40
CA ARG A 187 8.96 9.27 -10.17
C ARG A 187 7.45 9.04 -10.15
N LEU A 188 7.01 7.87 -9.69
CA LEU A 188 5.60 7.57 -9.47
C LEU A 188 5.11 8.18 -8.15
N GLY A 189 4.54 9.38 -8.25
CA GLY A 189 3.78 10.04 -7.18
C GLY A 189 2.34 9.53 -7.08
N TYR A 190 1.45 10.31 -6.46
CA TYR A 190 0.02 10.00 -6.40
C TYR A 190 -0.62 9.98 -7.79
N PRO A 191 -1.68 9.16 -8.04
CA PRO A 191 -2.35 9.08 -9.34
C PRO A 191 -2.83 10.44 -9.88
N ASN A 192 -3.23 11.34 -9.00
CA ASN A 192 -3.73 12.67 -9.38
C ASN A 192 -2.63 13.67 -9.78
N ASN A 193 -1.37 13.35 -9.47
CA ASN A 193 -0.20 14.21 -9.59
C ASN A 193 0.90 13.56 -10.45
N THR A 194 0.51 12.92 -11.54
CA THR A 194 1.45 12.30 -12.49
C THR A 194 1.01 12.53 -13.93
N GLU A 195 1.98 12.58 -14.83
CA GLU A 195 1.76 12.67 -16.27
C GLU A 195 1.84 11.29 -16.96
N ILE A 196 2.15 10.23 -16.21
CA ILE A 196 2.20 8.87 -16.74
C ILE A 196 0.78 8.44 -17.15
N PRO A 197 0.58 7.93 -18.38
CA PRO A 197 -0.70 7.38 -18.80
C PRO A 197 -1.21 6.29 -17.84
N PRO A 198 -2.52 6.23 -17.51
CA PRO A 198 -3.06 5.33 -16.49
C PRO A 198 -2.65 3.86 -16.64
N ARG A 199 -2.69 3.32 -17.86
CA ARG A 199 -2.26 1.94 -18.16
C ARG A 199 -0.77 1.69 -17.90
N ASP A 200 0.09 2.61 -18.35
CA ASP A 200 1.54 2.51 -18.10
C ASP A 200 1.88 2.64 -16.61
N TYR A 201 1.12 3.48 -15.90
CA TYR A 201 1.26 3.68 -14.47
C TYR A 201 0.95 2.38 -13.70
N ALA A 202 -0.20 1.77 -13.99
CA ALA A 202 -0.60 0.50 -13.38
C ALA A 202 0.44 -0.61 -13.67
N ASN A 203 0.88 -0.72 -14.93
CA ASN A 203 1.89 -1.70 -15.33
C ASN A 203 3.22 -1.50 -14.59
N THR A 204 3.70 -0.25 -14.46
CA THR A 204 4.96 0.04 -13.77
C THR A 204 4.93 -0.44 -12.32
N ILE A 205 3.81 -0.22 -11.61
CA ILE A 205 3.63 -0.71 -10.23
C ILE A 205 3.58 -2.23 -10.19
N ILE A 206 2.75 -2.85 -11.04
CA ILE A 206 2.58 -4.30 -11.09
C ILE A 206 3.91 -5.00 -11.39
N ASP A 207 4.70 -4.45 -12.31
CA ASP A 207 5.99 -5.01 -12.71
C ASP A 207 7.01 -4.96 -11.57
N SER A 208 7.09 -3.85 -10.83
CA SER A 208 7.99 -3.73 -9.67
C SER A 208 7.57 -4.69 -8.56
N LEU A 209 6.29 -4.71 -8.16
CA LEU A 209 5.79 -5.67 -7.17
C LEU A 209 6.01 -7.13 -7.60
N THR A 210 5.81 -7.43 -8.89
CA THR A 210 6.06 -8.76 -9.45
C THR A 210 7.55 -9.13 -9.39
N GLN A 211 8.46 -8.17 -9.59
CA GLN A 211 9.89 -8.40 -9.47
C GLN A 211 10.27 -8.75 -8.02
N ILE A 212 9.76 -8.01 -7.05
CA ILE A 212 10.00 -8.27 -5.62
C ILE A 212 9.44 -9.65 -5.22
N GLU A 213 8.20 -9.97 -5.62
CA GLU A 213 7.59 -11.28 -5.37
C GLU A 213 8.40 -12.44 -6.01
N ARG A 214 8.90 -12.25 -7.24
CA ARG A 214 9.74 -13.25 -7.91
C ARG A 214 11.07 -13.44 -7.20
N HIS A 215 11.66 -12.38 -6.67
CA HIS A 215 12.89 -12.44 -5.88
C HIS A 215 12.67 -13.28 -4.61
N TRP A 216 11.59 -13.02 -3.87
CA TRP A 216 11.18 -13.82 -2.72
C TRP A 216 10.97 -15.31 -3.06
N GLN A 217 10.23 -15.59 -4.14
CA GLN A 217 10.01 -16.96 -4.59
C GLN A 217 11.32 -17.65 -4.99
N ARG A 218 12.28 -16.91 -5.56
CA ARG A 218 13.62 -17.44 -5.87
C ARG A 218 14.37 -17.77 -4.59
N GLY A 219 14.33 -16.92 -3.57
CA GLY A 219 14.91 -17.18 -2.25
C GLY A 219 14.36 -18.47 -1.64
N ARG A 220 13.03 -18.65 -1.66
CA ARG A 220 12.37 -19.88 -1.20
C ARG A 220 12.82 -21.13 -1.97
N ARG A 221 12.96 -21.05 -3.30
CA ARG A 221 13.47 -22.19 -4.11
C ARG A 221 14.91 -22.55 -3.77
N LEU A 222 15.71 -21.56 -3.35
CA LEU A 222 17.07 -21.75 -2.85
C LEU A 222 17.10 -22.17 -1.37
N LYS A 223 15.94 -22.33 -0.72
CA LYS A 223 15.77 -22.65 0.70
C LYS A 223 16.46 -21.64 1.62
N LEU A 224 16.50 -20.37 1.20
CA LEU A 224 16.96 -19.28 2.05
C LEU A 224 15.87 -18.94 3.07
N ARG A 225 16.29 -18.65 4.29
CA ARG A 225 15.43 -18.06 5.31
C ARG A 225 15.11 -16.59 4.97
N PRO A 226 13.96 -16.05 5.40
CA PRO A 226 13.60 -14.67 5.17
C PRO A 226 14.69 -13.66 5.52
N ASP A 227 15.32 -13.80 6.68
CA ASP A 227 16.36 -12.84 7.09
C ASP A 227 17.60 -12.89 6.22
N LEU A 228 17.96 -14.06 5.70
CA LEU A 228 19.08 -14.18 4.78
C LEU A 228 18.77 -13.50 3.44
N VAL A 229 17.50 -13.48 3.02
CA VAL A 229 17.05 -12.70 1.87
C VAL A 229 17.13 -11.21 2.19
N MET A 230 16.60 -10.77 3.34
CA MET A 230 16.62 -9.37 3.75
C MET A 230 18.06 -8.84 3.90
N LEU A 231 18.92 -9.50 4.68
CA LEU A 231 20.32 -9.12 4.85
C LEU A 231 21.09 -9.08 3.52
N HIS A 232 20.82 -10.03 2.63
CA HIS A 232 21.41 -10.03 1.30
C HIS A 232 21.03 -8.75 0.53
N ASP A 233 19.77 -8.38 0.55
CA ASP A 233 19.26 -7.22 -0.19
C ASP A 233 19.66 -5.90 0.48
N GLU A 234 19.76 -5.88 1.80
CA GLU A 234 20.29 -4.74 2.56
C GLU A 234 21.77 -4.49 2.25
N ILE A 235 22.57 -5.54 2.06
CA ILE A 235 23.95 -5.41 1.56
C ILE A 235 23.98 -4.75 0.16
N TYR A 236 22.98 -5.03 -0.68
CA TYR A 236 22.82 -4.34 -1.98
C TYR A 236 22.28 -2.92 -1.83
N GLY A 237 21.50 -2.64 -0.78
CA GLY A 237 20.73 -1.41 -0.63
C GLY A 237 19.50 -1.31 -1.53
N VAL A 238 19.12 -2.40 -2.20
CA VAL A 238 17.98 -2.51 -3.15
C VAL A 238 17.55 -3.98 -3.26
N VAL A 239 16.39 -4.28 -3.86
CA VAL A 239 16.02 -5.65 -4.22
C VAL A 239 16.72 -6.05 -5.53
N PRO A 240 17.72 -6.96 -5.50
CA PRO A 240 18.45 -7.32 -6.71
C PRO A 240 17.68 -8.34 -7.55
N ARG A 241 17.98 -8.42 -8.85
CA ARG A 241 17.38 -9.43 -9.73
C ARG A 241 17.85 -10.87 -9.44
N GLN A 242 18.94 -11.03 -8.70
CA GLN A 242 19.54 -12.32 -8.43
C GLN A 242 20.29 -12.35 -7.10
N PHE A 243 20.37 -13.56 -6.54
CA PHE A 243 21.22 -13.83 -5.38
C PHE A 243 22.67 -14.07 -5.82
N ASP A 244 23.57 -13.21 -5.35
CA ASP A 244 25.01 -13.36 -5.58
C ASP A 244 25.61 -14.23 -4.48
N LYS A 245 26.49 -15.16 -4.86
CA LYS A 245 27.06 -16.13 -3.92
C LYS A 245 27.95 -15.48 -2.86
N GLY A 246 28.76 -14.49 -3.23
CA GLY A 246 29.62 -13.77 -2.28
C GLY A 246 28.80 -12.93 -1.31
N VAL A 247 27.72 -12.32 -1.80
CA VAL A 247 26.79 -11.56 -0.96
C VAL A 247 26.01 -12.46 -0.02
N LEU A 248 25.56 -13.64 -0.48
CA LEU A 248 24.94 -14.63 0.41
C LEU A 248 25.89 -15.13 1.50
N GLN A 249 27.18 -15.31 1.19
CA GLN A 249 28.18 -15.65 2.19
C GLN A 249 28.38 -14.52 3.20
N ALA A 250 28.39 -13.27 2.74
CA ALA A 250 28.43 -12.10 3.60
C ALA A 250 27.19 -12.01 4.51
N ALA A 251 25.99 -12.18 3.96
CA ALA A 251 24.74 -12.18 4.70
C ALA A 251 24.70 -13.31 5.74
N GLN A 252 25.19 -14.51 5.41
CA GLN A 252 25.28 -15.62 6.38
C GLN A 252 26.27 -15.31 7.51
N ASP A 253 27.45 -14.76 7.22
CA ASP A 253 28.43 -14.40 8.25
C ASP A 253 27.89 -13.29 9.18
N LEU A 254 27.09 -12.35 8.64
CA LEU A 254 26.40 -11.34 9.45
C LEU A 254 25.29 -11.95 10.28
N TYR A 255 24.43 -12.79 9.70
CA TYR A 255 23.39 -13.53 10.42
C TYR A 255 23.98 -14.28 11.61
N ASP A 256 25.02 -15.09 11.37
CA ASP A 256 25.67 -15.92 12.39
C ASP A 256 26.25 -15.07 13.53
N TYR A 257 26.79 -13.90 13.20
CA TYR A 257 27.28 -12.97 14.20
C TYR A 257 26.13 -12.36 15.01
N MET A 258 25.04 -11.97 14.35
CA MET A 258 23.87 -11.41 15.01
C MET A 258 23.24 -12.41 15.97
N ASP A 259 23.03 -13.66 15.52
CA ASP A 259 22.48 -14.75 16.32
C ASP A 259 23.34 -15.08 17.56
N LYS A 260 24.68 -15.11 17.41
CA LYS A 260 25.59 -15.51 18.50
C LYS A 260 25.98 -14.37 19.44
N GLU A 261 26.26 -13.19 18.91
CA GLU A 261 26.97 -12.12 19.64
C GLU A 261 26.09 -10.91 19.97
N LEU A 262 25.08 -10.62 19.15
CA LEU A 262 24.14 -9.54 19.43
C LEU A 262 22.93 -10.09 20.19
N TYR A 263 22.24 -11.06 19.60
CA TYR A 263 20.99 -11.61 20.09
C TYR A 263 21.09 -12.16 21.52
N GLY A 264 22.11 -12.99 21.81
CA GLY A 264 22.31 -13.56 23.15
C GLY A 264 22.54 -12.54 24.26
N ARG A 265 22.74 -11.26 23.92
CA ARG A 265 23.01 -10.17 24.85
C ARG A 265 21.91 -9.10 24.93
N PHE A 266 20.96 -9.09 23.99
CA PHE A 266 19.94 -8.03 23.84
C PHE A 266 18.54 -8.35 24.35
N VAL A 267 18.28 -9.58 24.81
CA VAL A 267 16.96 -9.94 25.34
C VAL A 267 16.64 -9.08 26.57
N THR A 268 15.77 -8.09 26.38
CA THR A 268 15.19 -7.28 27.45
C THR A 268 13.70 -7.57 27.54
N GLU A 269 13.18 -7.78 28.75
CA GLU A 269 11.75 -7.85 29.02
C GLU A 269 11.11 -6.44 29.12
N ASP A 270 11.90 -5.39 28.90
CA ASP A 270 11.51 -3.99 29.09
C ASP A 270 11.10 -3.32 27.77
N PHE A 271 9.78 -3.27 27.56
CA PHE A 271 9.13 -2.75 26.36
C PHE A 271 8.96 -1.22 26.33
N ARG A 272 9.69 -0.47 27.18
CA ARG A 272 9.60 1.00 27.17
C ARG A 272 10.07 1.61 25.84
N PRO A 273 9.46 2.74 25.41
CA PRO A 273 9.97 3.55 24.30
C PRO A 273 11.45 3.90 24.46
N TRP A 274 12.20 4.00 23.35
CA TRP A 274 13.66 4.20 23.37
C TRP A 274 14.10 5.41 24.20
N ASP A 275 13.39 6.52 24.10
CA ASP A 275 13.65 7.75 24.84
C ASP A 275 13.50 7.57 26.37
N GLU A 276 12.66 6.65 26.80
CA GLU A 276 12.42 6.29 28.21
C GLU A 276 13.35 5.17 28.73
N GLN A 277 14.16 4.56 27.85
CA GLN A 277 15.11 3.52 28.24
C GLN A 277 16.24 4.08 29.14
N PRO A 278 16.73 3.31 30.12
CA PRO A 278 17.86 3.71 30.97
C PRO A 278 19.11 4.03 30.13
N GLU A 279 19.86 5.04 30.56
CA GLU A 279 21.10 5.45 29.87
C GLU A 279 22.12 4.30 29.74
N SER A 280 22.20 3.43 30.75
CA SER A 280 23.04 2.24 30.72
C SER A 280 22.64 1.25 29.61
N PHE A 281 21.34 1.10 29.35
CA PHE A 281 20.83 0.26 28.26
C PHE A 281 21.12 0.89 26.89
N LYS A 282 20.90 2.20 26.75
CA LYS A 282 21.24 2.95 25.53
C LYS A 282 22.73 2.84 25.17
N GLN A 283 23.61 2.96 26.17
CA GLN A 283 25.05 2.78 26.00
C GLN A 283 25.40 1.36 25.58
N PHE A 284 24.82 0.36 26.23
CA PHE A 284 25.02 -1.04 25.88
C PHE A 284 24.62 -1.35 24.42
N VAL A 285 23.44 -0.89 23.99
CA VAL A 285 22.98 -1.00 22.60
C VAL A 285 23.94 -0.31 21.64
N SER A 286 24.36 0.92 21.96
CA SER A 286 25.30 1.68 21.13
C SER A 286 26.64 0.96 20.97
N GLU A 287 27.17 0.36 22.04
CA GLU A 287 28.41 -0.42 21.98
C GLU A 287 28.30 -1.64 21.07
N ALA A 288 27.20 -2.39 21.14
CA ALA A 288 27.06 -3.58 20.32
C ALA A 288 26.77 -3.24 18.86
N LEU A 289 26.02 -2.16 18.58
CA LEU A 289 25.89 -1.60 17.24
C LEU A 289 27.26 -1.18 16.70
N GLY A 290 28.12 -0.60 17.53
CA GLY A 290 29.52 -0.30 17.16
C GLY A 290 30.30 -1.55 16.75
N ARG A 291 30.18 -2.66 17.51
CA ARG A 291 30.81 -3.94 17.17
C ARG A 291 30.23 -4.57 15.90
N PHE A 292 28.93 -4.43 15.68
CA PHE A 292 28.28 -4.88 14.46
C PHE A 292 28.77 -4.09 13.24
N ALA A 293 28.91 -2.77 13.36
CA ALA A 293 29.51 -1.93 12.32
C ALA A 293 30.93 -2.41 11.95
N ASP A 294 31.75 -2.77 12.95
CA ASP A 294 33.07 -3.36 12.70
C ASP A 294 32.96 -4.72 12.00
N LYS A 295 31.98 -5.55 12.36
CA LYS A 295 31.71 -6.81 11.68
C LYS A 295 31.29 -6.62 10.22
N VAL A 296 30.45 -5.62 9.92
CA VAL A 296 30.08 -5.25 8.56
C VAL A 296 31.31 -4.86 7.74
N ARG A 297 32.25 -4.10 8.32
CA ARG A 297 33.52 -3.73 7.66
C ARG A 297 34.42 -4.95 7.39
N GLU A 298 34.48 -5.89 8.33
CA GLU A 298 35.20 -7.16 8.17
C GLU A 298 34.61 -7.99 7.03
N VAL A 299 33.29 -8.23 7.06
CA VAL A 299 32.54 -8.99 6.05
C VAL A 299 32.70 -8.36 4.67
N ARG A 300 32.58 -7.03 4.57
CA ARG A 300 32.84 -6.30 3.33
C ARG A 300 34.24 -6.61 2.80
N SER A 301 35.27 -6.53 3.64
CA SER A 301 36.66 -6.73 3.22
C SER A 301 36.94 -8.18 2.78
N LYS A 302 36.19 -9.14 3.34
CA LYS A 302 36.35 -10.57 3.10
C LYS A 302 35.61 -11.07 1.86
N TYR A 303 34.39 -10.58 1.62
CA TYR A 303 33.49 -11.14 0.60
C TYR A 303 33.09 -10.19 -0.52
N LEU A 304 33.16 -8.87 -0.29
CA LEU A 304 32.56 -7.88 -1.18
C LEU A 304 33.62 -7.05 -1.92
N GLY A 305 33.25 -6.58 -3.12
CA GLY A 305 34.09 -5.69 -3.90
C GLY A 305 34.27 -4.31 -3.27
N LYS A 306 35.31 -3.59 -3.68
CA LYS A 306 35.52 -2.19 -3.28
C LYS A 306 34.31 -1.35 -3.73
N GLY A 307 33.65 -0.67 -2.79
CA GLY A 307 32.53 0.24 -3.06
C GLY A 307 31.12 -0.30 -2.74
N TRP A 308 31.00 -1.55 -2.27
CA TRP A 308 29.69 -2.16 -1.97
C TRP A 308 28.98 -1.58 -0.74
N ILE A 309 29.68 -1.44 0.39
CA ILE A 309 29.11 -0.92 1.64
C ILE A 309 30.06 0.12 2.24
N SER A 310 29.82 1.40 2.03
CA SER A 310 30.54 2.46 2.75
C SER A 310 29.75 2.91 3.97
N ASP A 311 30.43 3.41 5.00
CA ASP A 311 29.79 3.87 6.25
C ASP A 311 28.69 4.93 6.02
N GLY A 312 28.74 5.68 4.92
CA GLY A 312 27.69 6.64 4.51
C GLY A 312 26.73 6.12 3.42
N SER A 313 26.73 4.82 3.11
CA SER A 313 25.83 4.24 2.10
C SER A 313 24.49 3.82 2.70
N LEU A 314 23.45 3.82 1.86
CA LEU A 314 22.12 3.31 2.20
C LEU A 314 22.16 1.85 2.69
N ALA A 315 22.97 1.01 2.04
CA ALA A 315 23.19 -0.38 2.45
C ALA A 315 23.71 -0.51 3.89
N PHE A 316 24.66 0.37 4.28
CA PHE A 316 25.15 0.38 5.66
C PHE A 316 24.05 0.83 6.64
N ALA A 317 23.28 1.86 6.28
CA ALA A 317 22.17 2.34 7.11
C ALA A 317 21.13 1.23 7.35
N TYR A 318 20.74 0.49 6.31
CA TYR A 318 19.82 -0.63 6.44
C TYR A 318 20.34 -1.72 7.39
N LEU A 319 21.60 -2.13 7.23
CA LEU A 319 22.20 -3.15 8.11
C LEU A 319 22.23 -2.69 9.57
N MET A 320 22.52 -1.42 9.82
CA MET A 320 22.52 -0.86 11.18
C MET A 320 21.11 -0.82 11.78
N GLU A 321 20.10 -0.42 10.99
CA GLU A 321 18.71 -0.41 11.43
C GLU A 321 18.22 -1.84 11.71
N HIS A 322 18.59 -2.80 10.85
CA HIS A 322 18.31 -4.20 11.06
C HIS A 322 18.87 -4.67 12.41
N ALA A 323 20.17 -4.47 12.65
CA ALA A 323 20.79 -4.86 13.91
C ALA A 323 20.15 -4.19 15.14
N GLN A 324 19.73 -2.93 15.02
CA GLN A 324 19.01 -2.23 16.08
C GLN A 324 17.66 -2.92 16.38
N ARG A 325 16.87 -3.27 15.36
CA ARG A 325 15.60 -4.00 15.53
C ARG A 325 15.78 -5.37 16.18
N CYS A 326 16.86 -6.09 15.85
CA CYS A 326 17.19 -7.35 16.55
C CYS A 326 17.40 -7.14 18.04
N GLY A 327 18.01 -6.01 18.40
CA GLY A 327 18.20 -5.58 19.78
C GLY A 327 16.89 -5.41 20.55
N HIS A 328 15.78 -5.24 19.84
CA HIS A 328 14.42 -5.10 20.39
C HIS A 328 13.60 -6.40 20.33
N GLY A 329 14.16 -7.52 19.87
CA GLY A 329 13.50 -8.84 19.88
C GLY A 329 12.56 -9.14 18.70
N TRP A 330 12.43 -8.24 17.72
CA TRP A 330 11.46 -8.32 16.61
C TRP A 330 11.73 -9.44 15.59
N TRP A 331 12.92 -10.02 15.60
CA TRP A 331 13.34 -11.04 14.64
C TRP A 331 12.64 -12.40 14.84
N ARG A 332 12.24 -12.76 16.07
CA ARG A 332 11.87 -14.14 16.41
C ARG A 332 10.50 -14.62 15.94
N GLU A 333 9.60 -13.72 15.53
CA GLU A 333 8.26 -14.15 15.12
C GLU A 333 8.26 -14.88 13.77
N GLU A 334 9.26 -14.66 12.91
CA GLU A 334 9.36 -15.33 11.59
C GLU A 334 10.15 -16.64 11.61
N ASP A 335 11.14 -16.81 12.50
CA ASP A 335 11.94 -18.05 12.61
C ASP A 335 11.09 -19.26 13.07
N ASP A 336 10.01 -19.02 13.82
CA ASP A 336 9.06 -20.05 14.28
C ASP A 336 7.95 -20.39 13.25
N ALA A 337 7.90 -19.69 12.10
CA ALA A 337 6.85 -19.81 11.09
C ALA A 337 7.25 -20.63 9.83
N LEU A 338 8.45 -21.24 9.83
CA LEU A 338 8.94 -22.21 8.83
C LEU A 338 8.86 -23.65 9.35
#